data_AF-A0A3M1EL62-F1
#
_entry.id   AF-A0A3M1EL62-F1
#
_cell.length_a   1.000
_cell.length_b   1.000
_cell.length_c   1.000
_cell.angle_alpha   90.00
_cell.angle_beta   90.00
_cell.angle_gamma   90.00
#
_symmetry.space_group_name_H-M   'P 1'
#
loop_
_entity.id
_entity.type
_entity.pdbx_description
1 polymer ?
#
loop_
_entity_poly.entity_id
_entity_poly.type
_entity_poly.pdbx_seq_one_letter_code
_entity_poly.pdbx_strand_id
1 'polypeptide(L)'
;MSLRWWGFLATLVAITGAASLQFVLTHLYPTTPAQVLLFVLLFITVAAATIPPAAYLNHRFAGRHWRRQDPRRLWRQAGEAGLLVVVLAYLQRLQALDWTMAAVLLGVFILMETFFLTRG
;
A
#
# COMPACT_ATOMS: atom_id res chain seq x y z
N MET A 1 16.71 0.77 15.11
CA MET A 1 16.05 -0.49 14.69
C MET A 1 16.50 -0.86 13.27
N SER A 2 16.90 -2.12 13.06
CA SER A 2 17.38 -2.60 11.75
C SER A 2 16.25 -2.69 10.73
N LEU A 3 16.56 -2.43 9.45
CA LEU A 3 15.59 -2.49 8.34
C LEU A 3 14.92 -3.88 8.23
N ARG A 4 15.64 -4.92 8.63
CA ARG A 4 15.16 -6.31 8.68
C ARG A 4 14.02 -6.51 9.67
N TRP A 5 14.11 -5.89 10.85
CA TRP A 5 13.05 -5.96 11.86
C TRP A 5 11.77 -5.26 11.38
N TRP A 6 11.92 -4.12 10.71
CA TRP A 6 10.81 -3.39 10.11
C TRP A 6 10.10 -4.21 9.03
N GLY A 7 10.87 -4.85 8.13
CA GLY A 7 10.31 -5.74 7.12
C GLY A 7 9.57 -6.92 7.74
N PHE A 8 10.15 -7.57 8.75
CA PHE A 8 9.52 -8.71 9.42
C PHE A 8 8.19 -8.34 10.11
N LEU A 9 8.15 -7.23 10.86
CA LEU A 9 6.92 -6.74 11.49
C LEU A 9 5.85 -6.41 10.45
N ALA A 10 6.25 -5.74 9.35
CA ALA A 10 5.33 -5.42 8.27
C ALA A 10 4.76 -6.68 7.61
N THR A 11 5.58 -7.72 7.41
CA THR A 11 5.10 -9.01 6.90
C THR A 11 4.12 -9.68 7.85
N LEU A 12 4.37 -9.66 9.16
CA LEU A 12 3.42 -10.18 10.15
C LEU A 12 2.08 -9.44 10.08
N VAL A 13 2.10 -8.10 10.01
CA VAL A 13 0.90 -7.26 9.86
C VAL A 13 0.17 -7.56 8.54
N ALA A 14 0.90 -7.81 7.45
CA ALA A 14 0.29 -8.18 6.18
C ALA A 14 -0.41 -9.55 6.25
N ILE A 15 0.18 -10.54 6.92
CA ILE A 15 -0.42 -11.87 7.08
C ILE A 15 -1.67 -11.80 7.96
N THR A 16 -1.60 -11.10 9.09
CA THR A 16 -2.77 -10.94 9.98
C THR A 16 -3.87 -10.09 9.33
N GLY A 17 -3.50 -9.06 8.58
CA GLY A 17 -4.40 -8.26 7.78
C GLY A 17 -5.11 -9.07 6.70
N ALA A 18 -4.38 -9.93 5.97
CA ALA A 18 -4.96 -10.82 4.97
C ALA A 18 -5.93 -11.84 5.59
N ALA A 19 -5.59 -12.42 6.75
CA ALA A 19 -6.50 -13.29 7.48
C ALA A 19 -7.78 -12.56 7.92
N SER A 20 -7.64 -11.32 8.38
CA SER A 20 -8.77 -10.46 8.79
C SER A 20 -9.67 -10.12 7.60
N LEU A 21 -9.09 -9.80 6.43
CA LEU A 21 -9.84 -9.57 5.19
C LEU A 21 -10.61 -10.83 4.77
N GLN A 22 -9.97 -11.99 4.80
CA GLN A 22 -10.62 -13.26 4.48
C GLN A 22 -11.81 -13.53 5.39
N PHE A 23 -11.65 -13.26 6.69
CA PHE A 23 -12.75 -13.37 7.65
C PHE A 23 -13.91 -12.43 7.32
N VAL A 24 -13.62 -11.15 7.04
CA VAL A 24 -14.66 -10.17 6.66
C VAL A 24 -15.38 -10.58 5.38
N LEU A 25 -14.66 -11.06 4.37
CA LEU A 25 -15.25 -11.47 3.10
C LEU A 25 -16.15 -12.71 3.20
N THR A 26 -15.89 -13.59 4.17
CA THR A 26 -16.58 -14.89 4.27
C THR A 26 -17.64 -14.96 5.38
N HIS A 27 -17.50 -14.19 6.45
CA HIS A 27 -18.33 -14.30 7.65
C HIS A 27 -19.21 -13.07 7.93
N LEU A 28 -18.93 -11.92 7.29
CA LEU A 28 -19.68 -10.68 7.53
C LEU A 28 -20.65 -10.39 6.38
N TYR A 29 -21.89 -10.08 6.72
CA TYR A 29 -22.87 -9.59 5.76
C TYR A 29 -22.45 -8.21 5.22
N PRO A 30 -22.74 -7.90 3.94
CA PRO A 30 -22.32 -6.68 3.26
C PRO A 30 -23.13 -5.46 3.74
N THR A 31 -22.92 -5.07 4.98
CA THR A 31 -23.46 -3.86 5.60
C THR A 31 -22.52 -2.68 5.36
N THR A 32 -23.04 -1.46 5.39
CA THR A 32 -22.22 -0.23 5.27
C THR A 32 -21.00 -0.21 6.23
N PRO A 33 -21.13 -0.51 7.55
CA PRO A 33 -19.97 -0.54 8.43
C PRO A 33 -18.97 -1.64 8.07
N ALA A 34 -19.43 -2.82 7.63
CA ALA A 34 -18.53 -3.89 7.20
C ALA A 34 -17.71 -3.51 5.95
N GLN A 35 -18.30 -2.73 5.03
CA GLN A 35 -17.60 -2.22 3.84
C GLN A 35 -16.52 -1.20 4.20
N VAL A 36 -16.79 -0.28 5.13
CA VAL A 36 -15.79 0.67 5.61
C VAL A 36 -14.64 -0.08 6.28
N LEU A 37 -14.96 -1.05 7.15
CA LEU A 37 -13.96 -1.90 7.79
C LEU A 37 -13.11 -2.65 6.76
N LEU A 38 -13.73 -3.19 5.71
CA LEU A 38 -13.03 -3.86 4.62
C LEU A 38 -12.03 -2.95 3.93
N PHE A 39 -12.39 -1.71 3.59
CA PHE A 39 -11.46 -0.76 2.96
C PHE A 39 -10.32 -0.35 3.88
N VAL A 40 -10.59 -0.15 5.17
CA VAL A 40 -9.55 0.17 6.17
C VAL A 40 -8.57 -1.00 6.32
N LEU A 41 -9.09 -2.22 6.44
CA LEU A 41 -8.24 -3.43 6.52
C LEU A 41 -7.46 -3.65 5.23
N LEU A 42 -8.07 -3.39 4.07
CA LEU A 42 -7.41 -3.48 2.77
C LEU A 42 -6.24 -2.50 2.69
N PHE A 43 -6.46 -1.24 3.08
CA PHE A 43 -5.40 -0.23 3.15
C PHE A 43 -4.23 -0.69 4.01
N ILE A 44 -4.50 -1.09 5.25
CA ILE A 44 -3.47 -1.50 6.22
C ILE A 44 -2.69 -2.71 5.71
N THR A 45 -3.41 -3.70 5.18
CA THR A 45 -2.82 -4.94 4.68
C THR A 45 -1.89 -4.67 3.49
N VAL A 46 -2.35 -3.89 2.52
CA VAL A 46 -1.56 -3.55 1.32
C VAL A 46 -0.37 -2.66 1.68
N ALA A 47 -0.58 -1.65 2.53
CA ALA A 47 0.50 -0.78 2.98
C ALA A 47 1.60 -1.60 3.69
N ALA A 48 1.22 -2.49 4.61
CA ALA A 48 2.15 -3.38 5.28
C ALA A 48 2.85 -4.36 4.31
N ALA A 49 2.11 -4.95 3.37
CA ALA A 49 2.66 -5.86 2.37
C ALA A 49 3.64 -5.19 1.40
N THR A 50 3.52 -3.87 1.21
CA THR A 50 4.38 -3.09 0.30
C THR A 50 5.72 -2.71 0.95
N ILE A 51 5.81 -2.67 2.28
CA ILE A 51 7.04 -2.28 2.99
C ILE A 51 8.23 -3.21 2.67
N PRO A 52 8.13 -4.55 2.74
CA PRO A 52 9.25 -5.44 2.40
C PRO A 52 9.80 -5.28 0.98
N PRO A 53 8.98 -5.31 -0.10
CA PRO A 53 9.49 -5.12 -1.46
C PRO A 53 10.04 -3.70 -1.65
N ALA A 54 9.39 -2.67 -1.11
CA ALA A 54 9.90 -1.30 -1.16
C ALA A 54 11.26 -1.19 -0.46
N ALA A 55 11.44 -1.79 0.72
CA ALA A 55 12.71 -1.79 1.43
C ALA A 55 13.81 -2.52 0.64
N TYR A 56 13.49 -3.66 0.01
CA TYR A 56 14.41 -4.39 -0.84
C TYR A 56 14.84 -3.58 -2.07
N LEU A 57 13.87 -3.00 -2.79
CA LEU A 57 14.13 -2.20 -3.99
C LEU A 57 14.93 -0.94 -3.67
N ASN A 58 14.59 -0.22 -2.59
CA ASN A 58 15.36 0.95 -2.18
C ASN A 58 16.77 0.57 -1.71
N HIS A 59 16.95 -0.58 -1.05
CA HIS A 59 18.29 -1.05 -0.67
C HIS A 59 19.14 -1.44 -1.91
N ARG A 60 18.51 -1.99 -2.95
CA ARG A 60 19.21 -2.46 -4.16
C ARG A 60 19.49 -1.35 -5.17
N PHE A 61 18.55 -0.43 -5.36
CA PHE A 61 18.59 0.55 -6.45
C PHE A 61 18.78 1.99 -5.98
N ALA A 62 18.47 2.31 -4.72
CA ALA A 62 18.71 3.66 -4.20
C ALA A 62 20.11 3.77 -3.57
N GLY A 63 20.73 4.95 -3.67
CA GLY A 63 22.10 5.19 -3.18
C GLY A 63 22.24 4.92 -1.68
N ARG A 64 23.44 4.51 -1.21
CA ARG A 64 23.73 4.04 0.18
C ARG A 64 23.15 4.89 1.33
N HIS A 65 22.85 6.17 1.11
CA HIS A 65 22.35 7.11 2.11
C HIS A 65 20.88 7.53 1.93
N TRP A 66 20.13 6.87 1.04
CA TRP A 66 18.74 7.23 0.73
C TRP A 66 17.86 7.35 1.98
N ARG A 67 18.09 6.49 2.99
CA ARG A 67 17.32 6.50 4.25
C ARG A 67 17.65 7.70 5.16
N ARG A 68 18.83 8.30 5.02
CA ARG A 68 19.20 9.54 5.74
C ARG A 68 18.65 10.77 5.05
N GLN A 69 18.53 10.75 3.73
CA GLN A 69 17.97 11.83 2.93
C GLN A 69 16.44 11.88 3.05
N ASP A 70 15.77 10.74 2.92
CA ASP A 70 14.32 10.64 3.10
C ASP A 70 13.94 9.45 4.01
N PRO A 71 13.82 9.67 5.33
CA PRO A 71 13.43 8.61 6.27
C PRO A 71 11.94 8.23 6.15
N ARG A 72 11.11 9.06 5.51
CA ARG A 72 9.66 8.86 5.38
C ARG A 72 9.29 8.16 4.06
N ARG A 73 10.24 8.00 3.14
CA ARG A 73 10.05 7.36 1.83
C ARG A 73 9.29 6.04 1.88
N LEU A 74 9.67 5.12 2.78
CA LEU A 74 9.01 3.81 2.88
C LEU A 74 7.55 3.91 3.33
N TRP A 75 7.26 4.81 4.27
CA TRP A 75 5.89 5.05 4.75
C TRP A 75 5.04 5.70 3.68
N ARG A 76 5.61 6.64 2.91
CA ARG A 76 4.94 7.26 1.77
C ARG A 76 4.61 6.23 0.69
N GLN A 77 5.58 5.43 0.24
CA GLN A 77 5.38 4.37 -0.75
C GLN A 77 4.33 3.33 -0.29
N ALA A 78 4.37 2.94 0.99
CA ALA A 78 3.37 2.04 1.56
C ALA A 78 1.97 2.66 1.58
N GLY A 79 1.85 3.93 2.00
CA GLY A 79 0.59 4.65 2.02
C GLY A 79 0.02 4.88 0.62
N GLU A 80 0.87 5.22 -0.35
CA GLU A 80 0.50 5.39 -1.75
C GLU A 80 -0.01 4.10 -2.37
N ALA A 81 0.70 2.98 -2.17
CA ALA A 81 0.26 1.68 -2.66
C ALA A 81 -1.07 1.25 -2.01
N GLY A 82 -1.21 1.43 -0.69
CA GLY A 82 -2.45 1.15 0.02
C GLY A 82 -3.62 1.99 -0.50
N LEU A 83 -3.40 3.29 -0.69
CA LEU A 83 -4.42 4.22 -1.18
C LEU A 83 -4.84 3.86 -2.60
N LEU A 84 -3.88 3.59 -3.49
CA LEU A 84 -4.15 3.18 -4.86
C LEU A 84 -5.06 1.93 -4.88
N VAL A 85 -4.71 0.89 -4.12
CA VAL A 85 -5.52 -0.34 -4.11
C VAL A 85 -6.92 -0.11 -3.55
N VAL A 86 -7.07 0.72 -2.51
CA VAL A 86 -8.40 1.07 -1.99
C VAL A 86 -9.23 1.82 -3.02
N VAL A 87 -8.65 2.80 -3.71
CA VAL A 87 -9.35 3.56 -4.76
C VAL A 87 -9.77 2.63 -5.90
N LEU A 88 -8.87 1.75 -6.35
CA LEU A 88 -9.20 0.75 -7.39
C LEU A 88 -10.31 -0.19 -6.92
N ALA A 89 -10.26 -0.70 -5.69
CA ALA A 89 -11.29 -1.56 -5.13
C ALA A 89 -12.64 -0.84 -4.99
N TYR A 90 -12.62 0.44 -4.62
CA TYR A 90 -13.81 1.28 -4.54
C TYR A 90 -14.43 1.52 -5.93
N LEU A 91 -13.62 1.84 -6.94
CA LEU A 91 -14.08 2.00 -8.33
C LEU A 91 -14.60 0.68 -8.92
N GLN A 92 -13.93 -0.44 -8.64
CA GLN A 92 -14.38 -1.77 -9.04
C GLN A 92 -15.76 -2.09 -8.46
N ARG A 93 -15.99 -1.73 -7.19
CA ARG A 93 -17.29 -1.90 -6.53
C ARG A 93 -18.39 -1.09 -7.24
N LEU A 94 -18.09 0.13 -7.68
CA LEU A 94 -19.02 0.95 -8.46
C LEU A 94 -19.17 0.49 -9.91
N GLN A 95 -18.46 -0.58 -10.33
CA GLN A 95 -18.36 -1.03 -11.71
C GLN A 95 -17.89 0.06 -12.68
N ALA A 96 -17.17 1.06 -12.16
CA ALA A 96 -16.64 2.19 -12.89
C ALA A 96 -15.16 2.01 -13.29
N LEU A 97 -14.56 0.87 -12.94
CA LEU A 97 -13.15 0.61 -13.21
C LEU A 97 -12.95 0.07 -14.63
N ASP A 98 -12.31 0.89 -15.46
CA ASP A 98 -11.71 0.48 -16.74
C ASP A 98 -10.19 0.34 -16.58
N TRP A 99 -9.56 -0.54 -17.37
CA TRP A 99 -8.10 -0.66 -17.47
C TRP A 99 -7.41 0.67 -17.74
N THR A 100 -8.04 1.54 -18.53
CA THR A 100 -7.54 2.88 -18.83
C THR A 100 -7.50 3.73 -17.56
N MET A 101 -8.56 3.71 -16.75
CA MET A 101 -8.58 4.44 -15.47
C MET A 101 -7.54 3.88 -14.50
N ALA A 102 -7.39 2.56 -14.42
CA ALA A 102 -6.37 1.92 -13.59
C ALA A 102 -4.95 2.37 -13.99
N ALA A 103 -4.66 2.41 -15.29
CA ALA A 103 -3.38 2.88 -15.82
C ALA A 103 -3.13 4.36 -15.53
N VAL A 104 -4.16 5.21 -15.69
CA VAL A 104 -4.08 6.64 -15.37
C VAL A 104 -3.80 6.86 -13.89
N LEU A 105 -4.54 6.19 -12.99
CA LEU A 105 -4.32 6.29 -11.55
C LEU A 105 -2.91 5.82 -11.17
N LEU A 106 -2.48 4.67 -11.68
CA LEU A 106 -1.12 4.17 -11.46
C LEU A 106 -0.08 5.21 -11.91
N GLY A 107 -0.27 5.81 -13.09
CA GLY A 107 0.56 6.89 -13.60
C GLY A 107 0.63 8.09 -12.66
N VAL A 108 -0.52 8.56 -12.14
CA VAL A 108 -0.56 9.69 -11.20
C VAL A 108 0.24 9.40 -9.92
N PHE A 109 0.09 8.21 -9.34
CA PHE A 109 0.86 7.82 -8.15
C PHE A 109 2.37 7.73 -8.44
N ILE A 110 2.76 7.15 -9.59
CA ILE A 110 4.17 7.14 -10.02
C ILE A 110 4.69 8.57 -10.20
N LEU A 111 3.93 9.45 -10.87
CA LEU A 111 4.29 10.84 -11.05
C LEU A 111 4.46 11.56 -9.70
N MET A 112 3.54 11.36 -8.75
CA MET A 112 3.66 11.92 -7.40
C MET A 112 4.96 11.47 -6.71
N GLU A 113 5.27 10.18 -6.71
CA GLU A 113 6.51 9.70 -6.09
C GLU A 113 7.74 10.26 -6.82
N THR A 114 7.76 10.32 -8.15
CA THR A 114 8.89 10.94 -8.90
C THR A 114 9.04 12.43 -8.59
N PHE A 115 7.93 13.13 -8.37
CA PHE A 115 7.96 14.54 -7.98
C PHE A 115 8.54 14.73 -6.58
N PHE A 116 8.19 13.86 -5.61
CA PHE A 116 8.82 13.88 -4.29
C PHE A 116 10.31 13.58 -4.34
N LEU A 117 10.74 12.67 -5.24
CA LEU A 117 12.16 12.33 -5.40
C LEU A 117 13.00 13.42 -6.07
N THR A 118 12.38 14.30 -6.87
CA THR A 118 13.09 15.40 -7.55
C THR A 118 13.19 16.67 -6.71
N ARG A 119 12.38 16.79 -5.65
CA ARG A 119 12.36 17.97 -4.75
C ARG A 119 12.89 17.72 -3.33
N GLY A 120 13.14 16.47 -2.94
CA GLY A 120 13.72 16.09 -1.64
C GLY A 120 15.20 15.77 -1.75
#